data_AF-A0A0J6WD01-F1
#
_entry.id   AF-A0A0J6WD01-F1
#
_cell.length_a   1.000
_cell.length_b   1.000
_cell.length_c   1.000
_cell.angle_alpha   90.00
_cell.angle_beta   90.00
_cell.angle_gamma   90.00
#
_symmetry.space_group_name_H-M   'P 1'
#
loop_
_entity.id
_entity.type
_entity.pdbx_description
1 polymer ?
#
loop_
_entity_poly.entity_id
_entity_poly.type
_entity_poly.pdbx_seq_one_letter_code
_entity_poly.pdbx_strand_id
1 'polypeptide(L)'
;MASPEGGNPLRTGIFGIVLVTCLVLVSFGYSNLPFMPQGKPYEAFFTDAGGISPGNDVNVSGINVGKVKSVELAGDTAKVAFTVDRKIRVGDQSLVAIKTDTVLGEKSLAVTPRGAGSVTSIPLGRTTTPYTLNTALQDLGQNASELDKPRFEQALQTLTDSLRDAKPQLRSALDGVASLSRSLNKRDEALEQLLTHAKRVSDTLAQRSGQVNQLIIDGNMLFAALDERRQALSNLIAGIDDVSAQLSGFVADNKREFGPALEKLNLVMDNLLERRDHIGEALKRLPPYATALGEVVGSGPGFQINLYGLPPATLSEVLLDTYFQPGKLPDSLADYLRGFISERLIIRPKSP
;
A
#
# COMPACT_ATOMS: atom_id res chain seq x y z
N MET A 1 27.05 -50.35 -8.70
CA MET A 1 26.00 -49.33 -8.94
C MET A 1 25.03 -49.41 -7.77
N ALA A 2 25.20 -48.55 -6.76
CA ALA A 2 24.29 -48.48 -5.62
C ALA A 2 23.27 -47.37 -5.89
N SER A 3 22.00 -47.75 -6.00
CA SER A 3 20.88 -46.84 -6.15
C SER A 3 20.79 -45.92 -4.91
N PRO A 4 20.63 -44.59 -5.07
CA PRO A 4 20.35 -43.75 -3.91
C PRO A 4 18.90 -43.98 -3.52
N GLU A 5 18.71 -44.47 -2.30
CA GLU A 5 17.40 -44.63 -1.66
C GLU A 5 16.65 -43.30 -1.66
N GLY A 6 15.36 -43.37 -2.00
CA GLY A 6 14.46 -42.22 -2.11
C GLY A 6 14.30 -41.47 -0.79
N GLY A 7 15.16 -40.49 -0.55
CA GLY A 7 14.97 -39.48 0.48
C GLY A 7 13.80 -38.58 0.09
N ASN A 8 12.75 -38.58 0.92
CA ASN A 8 11.57 -37.72 0.73
C ASN A 8 12.01 -36.25 0.55
N PRO A 9 11.80 -35.61 -0.61
CA PRO A 9 12.37 -34.30 -0.95
C PRO A 9 11.93 -33.18 0.00
N LEU A 10 10.80 -33.38 0.69
CA LEU A 10 10.32 -32.48 1.74
C LEU A 10 11.24 -32.45 2.96
N ARG A 11 11.81 -33.60 3.35
CA ARG A 11 12.70 -33.71 4.53
C ARG A 11 14.07 -33.09 4.27
N THR A 12 14.61 -33.26 3.06
CA THR A 12 15.86 -32.62 2.65
C THR A 12 15.70 -31.10 2.51
N GLY A 13 14.54 -30.63 2.02
CA GLY A 13 14.20 -29.20 2.00
C GLY A 13 14.10 -28.57 3.38
N ILE A 14 13.39 -29.21 4.32
CA ILE A 14 13.29 -28.73 5.72
C ILE A 14 14.67 -28.69 6.38
N PHE A 15 15.49 -29.72 6.19
CA PHE A 15 16.85 -29.76 6.74
C PHE A 15 17.72 -28.63 6.19
N GLY A 16 17.63 -28.35 4.89
CA GLY A 16 18.32 -27.23 4.25
C GLY A 16 17.89 -25.87 4.82
N ILE A 17 16.58 -25.64 4.98
CA ILE A 17 16.04 -24.39 5.56
C ILE A 17 16.50 -24.22 7.01
N VAL A 18 16.45 -25.28 7.81
CA VAL A 18 16.91 -25.25 9.21
C VAL A 18 18.41 -24.93 9.27
N LEU A 19 19.22 -25.54 8.40
CA LEU A 19 20.66 -25.30 8.35
C LEU A 19 21.00 -23.86 7.94
N VAL A 20 20.31 -23.33 6.93
CA VAL A 20 20.48 -21.93 6.49
C VAL A 20 20.01 -20.97 7.59
N THR A 21 18.87 -21.23 8.23
CA THR A 21 18.37 -20.41 9.33
C THR A 21 19.35 -20.43 10.51
N CYS A 22 19.91 -21.60 10.84
CA CYS A 22 20.92 -21.72 11.89
C CYS A 22 22.20 -20.96 11.54
N LEU A 23 22.66 -21.02 10.28
CA LEU A 23 23.80 -20.24 9.80
C LEU A 23 23.54 -18.73 9.88
N VAL A 24 22.35 -18.26 9.48
CA VAL A 24 21.96 -16.85 9.57
C VAL A 24 21.91 -16.40 11.04
N LEU A 25 21.32 -17.20 11.92
CA LEU A 25 21.26 -16.90 13.35
C LEU A 25 22.66 -16.87 14.00
N VAL A 26 23.55 -17.78 13.63
CA VAL A 26 24.93 -17.78 14.12
C VAL A 26 25.69 -16.56 13.57
N SER A 27 25.47 -16.20 12.31
CA SER A 27 26.16 -15.07 11.67
C SER A 27 25.68 -13.71 12.21
N PHE A 28 24.38 -13.55 12.47
CA PHE A 28 23.83 -12.34 13.10
C PHE A 28 24.07 -12.32 14.62
N GLY A 29 24.09 -13.50 15.26
CA GLY A 29 24.36 -13.66 16.68
C GLY A 29 25.83 -13.45 17.06
N TYR A 30 26.77 -13.52 16.11
CA TYR A 30 28.21 -13.42 16.36
C TYR A 30 28.62 -12.11 17.08
N SER A 31 27.90 -11.01 16.82
CA SER A 31 28.14 -9.72 17.47
C SER A 31 27.57 -9.62 18.89
N ASN A 32 26.66 -10.51 19.28
CA ASN A 32 25.94 -10.50 20.57
C ASN A 32 26.03 -11.85 21.32
N LEU A 33 27.02 -12.69 21.01
CA LEU A 33 27.17 -14.00 21.64
C LEU A 33 27.57 -13.84 23.13
N PRO A 34 26.71 -14.22 24.10
CA PRO A 34 26.95 -14.03 25.53
C PRO A 34 28.07 -14.93 26.10
N PHE A 35 28.55 -15.89 25.32
CA PHE A 35 29.49 -16.92 25.78
C PHE A 35 30.97 -16.53 25.66
N MET A 36 31.30 -15.34 25.13
CA MET A 36 32.68 -14.85 25.06
C MET A 36 32.80 -13.40 25.52
N PRO A 37 32.92 -13.15 26.85
CA PRO A 37 33.24 -11.82 27.34
C PRO A 37 34.65 -11.44 26.87
N GLN A 38 34.70 -10.53 25.88
CA GLN A 38 35.93 -9.97 25.28
C GLN A 38 36.76 -9.10 26.25
N GLY A 39 36.43 -9.08 27.54
CA GLY A 39 37.14 -8.30 28.56
C GLY A 39 36.72 -8.68 29.97
N LYS A 40 37.43 -8.11 30.97
CA LYS A 40 37.01 -8.11 32.36
C LYS A 40 35.92 -7.05 32.57
N PRO A 41 34.81 -7.37 33.24
CA PRO A 41 33.75 -6.39 33.53
C PRO A 41 34.16 -5.46 34.67
N TYR A 42 33.77 -4.19 34.55
CA TYR A 42 33.91 -3.15 35.56
C TYR A 42 32.66 -2.28 35.58
N GLU A 43 32.43 -1.64 36.70
CA GLU A 43 31.34 -0.69 36.92
C GLU A 43 31.93 0.65 37.35
N ALA A 44 31.39 1.74 36.83
CA ALA A 44 31.73 3.09 37.28
C ALA A 44 30.45 3.89 37.52
N PHE A 45 30.41 4.61 38.64
CA PHE A 45 29.29 5.46 39.01
C PHE A 45 29.61 6.92 38.68
N PHE A 46 28.76 7.57 37.90
CA PHE A 46 28.88 8.98 37.52
C PHE A 46 27.72 9.79 38.08
N THR A 47 27.94 11.10 38.26
CA THR A 47 26.87 12.04 38.63
C THR A 47 25.86 12.22 37.49
N ASP A 48 26.29 12.07 36.24
CA ASP A 48 25.48 12.13 35.03
C ASP A 48 26.05 11.13 34.00
N ALA A 49 25.19 10.50 33.21
CA ALA A 49 25.59 9.65 32.10
C ALA A 49 26.29 10.43 30.97
N GLY A 50 26.12 11.76 30.88
CA GLY A 50 26.92 12.62 30.00
C GLY A 50 26.85 12.24 28.50
N GLY A 51 25.78 11.56 28.09
CA GLY A 51 25.56 11.07 26.73
C GLY A 51 26.25 9.74 26.38
N ILE A 52 26.84 9.03 27.35
CA ILE A 52 27.41 7.69 27.13
C ILE A 52 26.28 6.68 26.85
N SER A 53 26.53 5.77 25.92
CA SER A 53 25.58 4.76 25.44
C SER A 53 26.23 3.37 25.34
N PRO A 54 25.45 2.28 25.43
CA PRO A 54 25.94 0.94 25.15
C PRO A 54 26.62 0.87 23.77
N GLY A 55 27.77 0.20 23.70
CA GLY A 55 28.56 0.07 22.47
C GLY A 55 29.66 1.11 22.29
N ASN A 56 29.62 2.23 23.03
CA ASN A 56 30.71 3.21 23.02
C ASN A 56 32.04 2.60 23.48
N ASP A 57 33.12 3.17 22.97
CA ASP A 57 34.46 2.65 23.21
C ASP A 57 34.99 3.02 24.59
N VAL A 58 35.82 2.12 25.13
CA VAL A 58 36.54 2.31 26.39
C VAL A 58 38.02 2.41 26.04
N ASN A 59 38.60 3.56 26.34
CA ASN A 59 39.94 3.93 25.93
C ASN A 59 40.88 4.02 27.14
N VAL A 60 42.11 3.53 26.98
CA VAL A 60 43.22 3.76 27.91
C VAL A 60 44.32 4.45 27.14
N SER A 61 44.70 5.66 27.56
CA SER A 61 45.71 6.48 26.86
C SER A 61 45.41 6.68 25.37
N GLY A 62 44.12 6.76 24.99
CA GLY A 62 43.66 6.94 23.61
C GLY A 62 43.57 5.66 22.77
N ILE A 63 43.89 4.50 23.33
CA ILE A 63 43.76 3.20 22.65
C ILE A 63 42.47 2.53 23.11
N ASN A 64 41.64 2.08 22.17
CA ASN A 64 40.45 1.28 22.46
C ASN A 64 40.87 -0.07 23.06
N VAL A 65 40.41 -0.31 24.28
CA VAL A 65 40.67 -1.52 25.06
C VAL A 65 39.38 -2.22 25.47
N GLY A 66 38.21 -1.77 25.00
CA GLY A 66 36.94 -2.34 25.42
C GLY A 66 35.71 -1.55 25.03
N LYS A 67 34.57 -1.90 25.62
CA LYS A 67 33.26 -1.34 25.25
C LYS A 67 32.34 -1.19 26.45
N VAL A 68 31.49 -0.17 26.39
CA VAL A 68 30.35 0.03 27.29
C VAL A 68 29.30 -1.06 27.02
N LYS A 69 28.81 -1.70 28.07
CA LYS A 69 27.82 -2.76 28.03
C LYS A 69 26.42 -2.26 28.36
N SER A 70 26.28 -1.50 29.43
CA SER A 70 25.01 -0.90 29.81
C SER A 70 25.22 0.40 30.58
N VAL A 71 24.17 1.23 30.56
CA VAL A 71 24.05 2.46 31.32
C VAL A 71 22.72 2.37 32.03
N GLU A 72 22.77 2.37 33.37
CA GLU A 72 21.60 2.18 34.22
C GLU A 72 21.56 3.29 35.26
N LEU A 73 20.35 3.68 35.67
CA LEU A 73 20.17 4.59 36.79
C LEU A 73 20.26 3.81 38.11
N ALA A 74 21.12 4.26 39.02
CA ALA A 74 21.31 3.70 40.35
C ALA A 74 21.09 4.82 41.40
N GLY A 75 19.83 5.02 41.79
CA GLY A 75 19.43 6.15 42.63
C GLY A 75 19.63 7.48 41.90
N ASP A 76 20.40 8.39 42.50
CA ASP A 76 20.74 9.70 41.92
C ASP A 76 22.03 9.66 41.07
N THR A 77 22.49 8.47 40.68
CA THR A 77 23.76 8.29 39.97
C THR A 77 23.59 7.42 38.74
N ALA A 78 24.39 7.65 37.71
CA ALA A 78 24.46 6.79 36.54
C ALA A 78 25.50 5.69 36.75
N LYS A 79 25.06 4.43 36.79
CA LYS A 79 25.91 3.24 36.82
C LYS A 79 26.22 2.81 35.39
N VAL A 80 27.49 2.88 35.00
CA VAL A 80 27.96 2.47 33.68
C VAL A 80 28.74 1.17 33.81
N ALA A 81 28.23 0.10 33.19
CA ALA A 81 28.91 -1.18 33.11
C ALA A 81 29.72 -1.24 31.81
N PHE A 82 31.00 -1.59 31.90
CA PHE A 82 31.89 -1.64 30.75
C PHE A 82 32.89 -2.79 30.88
N THR A 83 33.48 -3.20 29.76
CA THR A 83 34.51 -4.24 29.73
C THR A 83 35.84 -3.65 29.30
N VAL A 84 36.94 -4.15 29.87
CA VAL A 84 38.32 -3.80 29.48
C VAL A 84 39.10 -5.07 29.16
N ASP A 85 39.98 -5.05 28.16
CA ASP A 85 40.86 -6.15 27.79
C ASP A 85 41.59 -6.70 29.03
N ARG A 86 41.63 -8.03 29.14
CA ARG A 86 42.27 -8.77 30.25
C ARG A 86 43.76 -8.43 30.40
N LYS A 87 44.42 -7.97 29.34
CA LYS A 87 45.83 -7.54 29.32
C LYS A 87 46.06 -6.23 30.10
N ILE A 88 45.02 -5.41 30.26
CA ILE A 88 45.10 -4.14 30.98
C ILE A 88 44.67 -4.36 32.43
N ARG A 89 45.51 -3.91 33.37
CA ARG A 89 45.22 -3.97 34.79
C ARG A 89 44.59 -2.66 35.24
N VAL A 90 43.32 -2.71 35.63
CA VAL A 90 42.63 -1.58 36.27
C VAL A 90 42.78 -1.72 37.78
N GLY A 91 43.59 -0.84 38.37
CA GLY A 91 43.87 -0.85 39.81
C GLY A 91 42.81 -0.13 40.64
N ASP A 92 42.90 -0.28 41.96
CA ASP A 92 42.01 0.27 42.98
C ASP A 92 41.99 1.80 43.08
N GLN A 93 42.95 2.49 42.47
CA GLN A 93 42.99 3.95 42.40
C GLN A 93 42.72 4.49 40.99
N SER A 94 42.28 3.63 40.07
CA SER A 94 42.00 4.03 38.69
C SER A 94 40.89 5.08 38.64
N LEU A 95 41.02 5.97 37.66
CA LEU A 95 40.07 7.05 37.39
C LEU A 95 39.36 6.76 36.07
N VAL A 96 38.09 7.14 35.95
CA VAL A 96 37.33 7.01 34.71
C VAL A 96 36.69 8.34 34.36
N ALA A 97 36.87 8.80 33.13
CA ALA A 97 36.23 10.02 32.66
C ALA A 97 35.41 9.73 31.40
N ILE A 98 34.20 10.27 31.32
CA ILE A 98 33.49 10.32 30.05
C ILE A 98 34.10 11.47 29.23
N LYS A 99 34.52 11.18 28.00
CA LYS A 99 35.10 12.17 27.08
C LYS A 99 34.33 12.21 25.77
N THR A 100 34.47 13.32 25.06
CA THR A 100 34.00 13.45 23.68
C THR A 100 35.17 13.11 22.76
N ASP A 101 35.05 12.04 21.97
CA ASP A 101 36.12 11.57 21.09
C ASP A 101 36.04 12.18 19.68
N THR A 102 34.83 12.44 19.17
CA THR A 102 34.64 12.94 17.81
C THR A 102 34.08 14.36 17.77
N VAL A 103 34.33 15.07 16.67
CA VAL A 103 33.77 16.41 16.41
C VAL A 103 32.22 16.37 16.35
N LEU A 104 31.65 15.22 16.02
CA LEU A 104 30.22 14.96 16.00
C LEU A 104 29.63 14.70 17.40
N GLY A 105 30.44 14.71 18.45
CA GLY A 105 29.98 14.60 19.83
C GLY A 105 29.92 13.17 20.38
N GLU A 106 30.47 12.19 19.68
CA GLU A 106 30.50 10.79 20.15
C GLU A 106 31.28 10.67 21.47
N LYS A 107 30.72 9.90 22.41
CA LYS A 107 31.25 9.76 23.76
C LYS A 107 32.06 8.47 23.90
N SER A 108 33.10 8.52 24.73
CA SER A 108 33.91 7.37 25.12
C SER A 108 34.18 7.39 26.62
N LEU A 109 34.52 6.22 27.17
CA LEU A 109 35.04 6.12 28.53
C LEU A 109 36.57 6.09 28.50
N ALA A 110 37.21 7.13 29.04
CA ALA A 110 38.65 7.17 29.25
C ALA A 110 39.01 6.61 30.63
N VAL A 111 39.63 5.44 30.68
CA VAL A 111 40.15 4.81 31.90
C VAL A 111 41.62 5.21 32.07
N THR A 112 41.96 5.72 33.25
CA THR A 112 43.34 5.98 33.68
C THR A 112 43.72 4.97 34.76
N PRO A 113 44.43 3.89 34.42
CA PRO A 113 44.80 2.86 35.38
C PRO A 113 45.76 3.39 36.46
N ARG A 114 45.42 3.19 37.73
CA ARG A 114 46.29 3.52 38.89
C ARG A 114 46.04 2.56 40.05
N GLY A 115 47.03 2.41 40.91
CA GLY A 115 46.97 1.51 42.07
C GLY A 115 47.36 0.07 41.73
N ALA A 116 47.78 -0.68 42.75
CA ALA A 116 48.23 -2.07 42.61
C ALA A 116 47.14 -3.10 42.97
N GLY A 117 46.07 -2.64 43.63
CA GLY A 117 44.94 -3.47 44.03
C GLY A 117 44.09 -3.93 42.84
N SER A 118 43.11 -4.79 43.11
CA SER A 118 42.09 -5.19 42.14
C SER A 118 40.78 -4.53 42.53
N VAL A 119 40.09 -3.94 41.57
CA VAL A 119 38.79 -3.32 41.79
C VAL A 119 37.85 -3.70 40.66
N THR A 120 36.58 -3.90 40.96
CA THR A 120 35.52 -4.11 39.95
C THR A 120 34.59 -2.92 39.85
N SER A 121 34.54 -2.07 40.89
CA SER A 121 33.62 -0.94 40.98
C SER A 121 34.35 0.37 41.31
N ILE A 122 34.11 1.40 40.51
CA ILE A 122 34.76 2.71 40.59
C ILE A 122 33.74 3.74 41.10
N PRO A 123 33.93 4.30 42.30
CA PRO A 123 32.98 5.22 42.92
C PRO A 123 33.04 6.62 42.31
N LEU A 124 32.01 7.43 42.57
CA LEU A 124 31.86 8.81 42.09
C LEU A 124 33.11 9.69 42.26
N GLY A 125 33.79 9.58 43.41
CA GLY A 125 35.00 10.36 43.70
C GLY A 125 36.19 10.06 42.79
N ARG A 126 36.08 9.04 41.93
CA ARG A 126 37.08 8.64 40.93
C ARG A 126 36.53 8.64 39.51
N THR A 127 35.37 9.28 39.33
CA THR A 127 34.76 9.47 38.02
C THR A 127 34.60 10.94 37.68
N THR A 128 34.69 11.27 36.39
CA THR A 128 34.49 12.63 35.91
C THR A 128 33.57 12.62 34.71
N THR A 129 32.52 13.43 34.75
CA THR A 129 31.64 13.70 33.61
C THR A 129 32.18 14.90 32.83
N PRO A 130 31.88 15.03 31.52
CA PRO A 130 32.30 16.18 30.75
C PRO A 130 31.57 17.42 31.30
N TYR A 131 32.29 18.51 31.51
CA TYR A 131 31.67 19.80 31.80
C TYR A 131 30.85 20.23 30.58
N THR A 132 29.52 20.30 30.71
CA THR A 132 28.64 20.60 29.58
C THR A 132 28.44 22.11 29.46
N LEU A 133 28.13 22.60 28.25
CA LEU A 133 27.77 24.01 28.04
C LEU A 133 26.54 24.39 28.88
N ASN A 134 25.60 23.46 29.07
CA ASN A 134 24.41 23.68 29.90
C ASN A 134 24.81 23.91 31.36
N THR A 135 25.73 23.10 31.90
CA THR A 135 26.29 23.30 33.25
C THR A 135 27.03 24.63 33.33
N ALA A 136 27.84 24.98 32.32
CA ALA A 136 28.54 26.26 32.28
C ALA A 136 27.58 27.47 32.27
N LEU A 137 26.49 27.40 31.49
CA LEU A 137 25.47 28.45 31.40
C LEU A 137 24.63 28.52 32.68
N GLN A 138 24.35 27.38 33.31
CA GLN A 138 23.63 27.31 34.57
C GLN A 138 24.46 27.88 35.72
N ASP A 139 25.75 27.53 35.78
CA ASP A 139 26.70 28.06 36.76
C ASP A 139 26.94 29.55 36.52
N LEU A 140 27.06 30.01 35.27
CA LEU A 140 27.11 31.44 34.95
C LEU A 140 25.82 32.16 35.36
N GLY A 141 24.66 31.56 35.13
CA GLY A 141 23.37 32.10 35.55
C GLY A 141 23.24 32.23 37.07
N GLN A 142 23.65 31.20 37.81
CA GLN A 142 23.67 31.23 39.28
C GLN A 142 24.67 32.24 39.80
N ASN A 143 25.92 32.21 39.34
CA ASN A 143 26.96 33.14 39.77
C ASN A 143 26.63 34.60 39.40
N ALA A 144 26.00 34.84 38.24
CA ALA A 144 25.53 36.18 37.86
C ALA A 144 24.32 36.63 38.70
N SER A 145 23.49 35.70 39.18
CA SER A 145 22.38 35.99 40.10
C SER A 145 22.84 36.23 41.55
N GLU A 146 23.97 35.64 41.94
CA GLU A 146 24.63 35.84 43.24
C GLU A 146 25.48 37.11 43.30
N LEU A 147 25.72 37.77 42.15
CA LEU A 147 26.36 39.08 42.11
C LEU A 147 25.38 40.15 42.62
N ASP A 148 25.45 40.40 43.93
CA ASP A 148 24.68 41.39 44.67
C ASP A 148 25.02 42.81 44.17
N LYS A 149 24.31 43.27 43.13
CA LYS A 149 24.51 44.58 42.48
C LYS A 149 24.67 45.75 43.45
N PRO A 150 23.88 45.87 44.54
CA PRO A 150 24.05 46.93 45.54
C PRO A 150 25.43 46.93 46.22
N ARG A 151 25.99 45.74 46.53
CA ARG A 151 27.32 45.62 47.15
C ARG A 151 28.43 45.94 46.16
N PHE A 152 28.27 45.56 44.90
CA PHE A 152 29.23 45.87 43.85
C PHE A 152 29.26 47.38 43.55
N GLU A 153 28.10 48.02 43.47
CA GLU A 153 27.97 49.47 43.35
C GLU A 153 28.57 50.20 44.56
N GLN A 154 28.31 49.73 45.79
CA GLN A 154 28.92 50.28 47.00
C GLN A 154 30.45 50.15 47.02
N ALA A 155 30.99 49.02 46.60
CA ALA A 155 32.43 48.81 46.52
C ALA A 155 33.08 49.73 45.49
N LEU A 156 32.46 49.90 44.31
CA LEU A 156 32.92 50.83 43.28
C LEU A 156 32.81 52.29 43.72
N GLN A 157 31.74 52.65 44.41
CA GLN A 157 31.55 54.00 44.97
C GLN A 157 32.62 54.29 46.02
N THR A 158 32.87 53.35 46.94
CA THR A 158 33.91 53.47 47.98
C THR A 158 35.31 53.56 47.37
N LEU A 159 35.60 52.78 46.33
CA LEU A 159 36.87 52.87 45.60
C LEU A 159 37.01 54.23 44.90
N THR A 160 35.95 54.70 44.25
CA THR A 160 35.94 55.95 43.50
C THR A 160 36.09 57.15 44.43
N ASP A 161 35.38 57.16 45.55
CA ASP A 161 35.46 58.22 46.55
C ASP A 161 36.83 58.23 47.25
N SER A 162 37.39 57.06 47.57
CA SER A 162 38.74 56.94 48.12
C SER A 162 39.85 57.34 47.14
N LEU A 163 39.61 57.24 45.83
CA LEU A 163 40.54 57.66 44.78
C LEU A 163 40.38 59.13 44.38
N ARG A 164 39.19 59.72 44.57
CA ARG A 164 38.88 61.13 44.29
C ARG A 164 39.65 62.09 45.20
N ASP A 165 39.97 61.64 46.40
CA ASP A 165 40.74 62.38 47.41
C ASP A 165 42.27 62.31 47.20
N ALA A 166 42.76 61.54 46.24
CA ALA A 166 44.20 61.41 45.98
C ALA A 166 44.73 62.45 44.96
N LYS A 167 45.95 62.93 45.23
CA LYS A 167 46.70 64.03 44.57
C LYS A 167 46.68 64.02 43.02
N PRO A 168 46.99 65.17 42.35
CA PRO A 168 46.91 65.35 40.90
C PRO A 168 47.66 64.31 40.03
N GLN A 169 48.69 63.66 40.56
CA GLN A 169 49.47 62.62 39.87
C GLN A 169 48.70 61.31 39.66
N LEU A 170 47.64 61.03 40.45
CA LEU A 170 46.78 59.87 40.22
C LEU A 170 45.78 60.08 39.08
N ARG A 171 45.40 61.32 38.74
CA ARG A 171 44.43 61.59 37.67
C ARG A 171 44.89 61.07 36.31
N SER A 172 46.17 61.22 35.97
CA SER A 172 46.72 60.69 34.72
C SER A 172 46.81 59.15 34.68
N ALA A 173 47.05 58.50 35.83
CA ALA A 173 47.00 57.04 35.93
C ALA A 173 45.56 56.52 35.83
N LEU A 174 44.60 57.23 36.43
CA LEU A 174 43.17 56.94 36.34
C LEU A 174 42.64 57.16 34.92
N ASP A 175 43.12 58.17 34.19
CA ASP A 175 42.81 58.34 32.76
C ASP A 175 43.35 57.20 31.90
N GLY A 176 44.55 56.72 32.21
CA GLY A 176 45.15 55.53 31.58
C GLY A 176 44.34 54.26 31.85
N VAL A 177 43.91 54.05 33.09
CA VAL A 177 43.05 52.92 33.48
C VAL A 177 41.64 53.06 32.89
N ALA A 178 41.07 54.26 32.84
CA ALA A 178 39.78 54.51 32.21
C ALA A 178 39.83 54.35 30.68
N SER A 179 40.97 54.64 30.05
CA SER A 179 41.21 54.38 28.63
C SER A 179 41.35 52.88 28.35
N LEU A 180 42.09 52.16 29.21
CA LEU A 180 42.21 50.71 29.14
C LEU A 180 40.86 50.01 29.39
N SER A 181 40.10 50.48 30.37
CA SER A 181 38.76 49.97 30.68
C SER A 181 37.79 50.22 29.53
N ARG A 182 37.86 51.38 28.85
CA ARG A 182 37.09 51.64 27.62
C ARG A 182 37.51 50.75 26.45
N SER A 183 38.81 50.44 26.34
CA SER A 183 39.34 49.51 25.35
C SER A 183 38.90 48.06 25.62
N LEU A 184 38.88 47.65 26.89
CA LEU A 184 38.33 46.35 27.31
C LEU A 184 36.83 46.26 27.04
N ASN A 185 36.06 47.30 27.40
CA ASN A 185 34.61 47.33 27.17
C ASN A 185 34.26 47.24 25.67
N LYS A 186 35.06 47.88 24.80
CA LYS A 186 34.94 47.72 23.34
C LYS A 186 35.29 46.31 22.85
N ARG A 187 36.20 45.60 23.53
CA ARG A 187 36.51 44.20 23.22
C ARG A 187 35.42 43.26 23.71
N ASP A 188 34.79 43.55 24.85
CA ASP A 188 33.61 42.80 25.32
C ASP A 188 32.45 42.94 24.34
N GLU A 189 32.21 44.13 23.78
CA GLU A 189 31.20 44.33 22.74
C GLU A 189 31.51 43.51 21.47
N ALA A 190 32.79 43.42 21.07
CA ALA A 190 33.20 42.58 19.95
C ALA A 190 33.05 41.07 20.24
N LEU A 191 33.31 40.63 21.47
CA LEU A 191 33.09 39.24 21.90
C LEU A 191 31.59 38.91 21.98
N GLU A 192 30.77 39.81 22.48
CA GLU A 192 29.31 39.67 22.51
C GLU A 192 28.73 39.56 21.09
N GLN A 193 29.24 40.37 20.16
CA GLN A 193 28.88 40.27 18.76
C GLN A 193 29.31 38.92 18.17
N LEU A 194 30.53 38.45 18.39
CA LEU A 194 30.98 37.14 17.88
C LEU A 194 30.15 35.98 18.43
N LEU A 195 29.84 35.99 19.74
CA LEU A 195 28.98 35.00 20.37
C LEU A 195 27.55 35.04 19.81
N THR A 196 27.01 36.23 19.56
CA THR A 196 25.69 36.41 18.92
C THR A 196 25.67 35.85 17.50
N HIS A 197 26.73 36.07 16.72
CA HIS A 197 26.85 35.49 15.38
C HIS A 197 26.97 33.96 15.43
N ALA A 198 27.77 33.42 16.35
CA ALA A 198 27.92 31.97 16.56
C ALA A 198 26.60 31.31 16.98
N LYS A 199 25.82 31.96 17.86
CA LYS A 199 24.48 31.53 18.24
C LYS A 199 23.54 31.52 17.04
N ARG A 200 23.53 32.57 16.23
CA ARG A 200 22.67 32.67 15.04
C ARG A 200 22.98 31.58 14.00
N VAL A 201 24.26 31.22 13.82
CA VAL A 201 24.68 30.09 12.98
C VAL A 201 24.21 28.76 13.56
N SER A 202 24.36 28.58 14.87
CA SER A 202 23.92 27.35 15.58
C SER A 202 22.40 27.18 15.51
N ASP A 203 21.63 28.25 15.70
CA ASP A 203 20.18 28.26 15.57
C ASP A 203 19.76 27.90 14.13
N THR A 204 20.44 28.46 13.14
CA THR A 204 20.19 28.14 11.72
C THR A 204 20.46 26.66 11.42
N LEU A 205 21.54 26.10 11.99
CA LEU A 205 21.88 24.68 11.84
C LEU A 205 20.86 23.78 12.54
N ALA A 206 20.41 24.14 13.73
CA ALA A 206 19.37 23.42 14.47
C ALA A 206 18.03 23.44 13.71
N GLN A 207 17.65 24.59 13.15
CA GLN A 207 16.43 24.74 12.36
C GLN A 207 16.48 23.90 11.07
N ARG A 208 17.64 23.86 10.40
CA ARG A 208 17.85 22.98 9.24
C ARG A 208 17.84 21.49 9.62
N SER A 209 18.40 21.12 10.77
CA SER A 209 18.33 19.74 11.28
C SER A 209 16.87 19.32 11.51
N GLY A 210 16.04 20.21 12.08
CA GLY A 210 14.60 19.99 12.20
C GLY A 210 13.91 19.80 10.85
N GLN A 211 14.26 20.59 9.84
CA GLN A 211 13.73 20.45 8.46
C GLN A 211 14.17 19.15 7.79
N VAL A 212 15.41 18.68 8.01
CA VAL A 212 15.88 17.38 7.50
C VAL A 212 15.14 16.24 8.18
N ASN A 213 14.93 16.31 9.50
CA ASN A 213 14.12 15.32 10.22
C ASN A 213 12.67 15.29 9.71
N GLN A 214 12.08 16.47 9.44
CA GLN A 214 10.75 16.56 8.86
C GLN A 214 10.71 15.95 7.45
N LEU A 215 11.72 16.18 6.62
CA LEU A 215 11.81 15.58 5.29
C LEU A 215 11.89 14.04 5.35
N ILE A 216 12.55 13.48 6.37
CA ILE A 216 12.58 12.03 6.61
C ILE A 216 11.20 11.50 7.00
N ILE A 217 10.49 12.22 7.89
CA ILE A 217 9.11 11.88 8.28
C ILE A 217 8.16 11.96 7.08
N ASP A 218 8.25 13.03 6.29
CA ASP A 218 7.44 13.21 5.08
C ASP A 218 7.79 12.16 4.01
N GLY A 219 9.06 11.77 3.91
CA GLY A 219 9.51 10.66 3.08
C GLY A 219 8.86 9.33 3.48
N ASN A 220 8.75 9.04 4.77
CA ASN A 220 8.03 7.86 5.26
C ASN A 220 6.53 7.90 4.89
N MET A 221 5.89 9.08 4.94
CA MET A 221 4.51 9.23 4.47
C MET A 221 4.37 8.98 2.97
N LEU A 222 5.33 9.45 2.16
CA LEU A 222 5.37 9.17 0.72
C LEU A 222 5.53 7.67 0.44
N PHE A 223 6.42 6.98 1.16
CA PHE A 223 6.59 5.53 1.02
C PHE A 223 5.34 4.76 1.43
N ALA A 224 4.64 5.18 2.49
CA ALA A 224 3.37 4.59 2.90
C ALA A 224 2.29 4.79 1.82
N ALA A 225 2.16 6.01 1.27
CA ALA A 225 1.22 6.29 0.18
C ALA A 225 1.56 5.53 -1.11
N LEU A 226 2.85 5.29 -1.38
CA LEU A 226 3.30 4.50 -2.53
C LEU A 226 2.99 3.01 -2.34
N ASP A 227 3.14 2.48 -1.13
CA ASP A 227 2.78 1.10 -0.81
C ASP A 227 1.26 0.88 -0.91
N GLU A 228 0.46 1.81 -0.40
CA GLU A 228 -1.00 1.78 -0.53
C GLU A 228 -1.43 1.77 -2.02
N ARG A 229 -0.82 2.63 -2.84
CA ARG A 229 -1.05 2.63 -4.30
C ARG A 229 -0.63 1.32 -4.96
N ARG A 230 0.48 0.72 -4.52
CA ARG A 230 0.94 -0.57 -5.04
C ARG A 230 -0.05 -1.69 -4.72
N GLN A 231 -0.60 -1.71 -3.50
CA GLN A 231 -1.63 -2.67 -3.12
C GLN A 231 -2.92 -2.45 -3.92
N ALA A 232 -3.37 -1.20 -4.08
CA ALA A 232 -4.53 -0.88 -4.91
C ALA A 232 -4.33 -1.32 -6.38
N LEU A 233 -3.13 -1.11 -6.94
CA LEU A 233 -2.80 -1.57 -8.29
C LEU A 233 -2.78 -3.10 -8.40
N SER A 234 -2.23 -3.80 -7.39
CA SER A 234 -2.25 -5.27 -7.33
C SER A 234 -3.68 -5.81 -7.30
N ASN A 235 -4.58 -5.18 -6.52
CA ASN A 235 -5.97 -5.58 -6.43
C ASN A 235 -6.72 -5.29 -7.74
N LEU A 236 -6.41 -4.19 -8.41
CA LEU A 236 -6.97 -3.86 -9.72
C LEU A 236 -6.54 -4.88 -10.78
N ILE A 237 -5.24 -5.24 -10.82
CA ILE A 237 -4.72 -6.27 -11.73
C ILE A 237 -5.39 -7.62 -11.48
N ALA A 238 -5.49 -8.04 -10.21
CA ALA A 238 -6.20 -9.27 -9.85
C ALA A 238 -7.68 -9.23 -10.27
N GLY A 239 -8.35 -8.08 -10.11
CA GLY A 239 -9.73 -7.89 -10.57
C GLY A 239 -9.87 -7.96 -12.10
N ILE A 240 -8.87 -7.50 -12.87
CA ILE A 240 -8.86 -7.64 -14.34
C ILE A 240 -8.72 -9.11 -14.73
N ASP A 241 -7.87 -9.88 -14.06
CA ASP A 241 -7.72 -11.32 -14.32
C ASP A 241 -9.03 -12.06 -14.03
N ASP A 242 -9.70 -11.75 -12.93
CA ASP A 242 -11.01 -12.33 -12.58
C ASP A 242 -12.10 -11.97 -13.61
N VAL A 243 -12.18 -10.71 -14.04
CA VAL A 243 -13.14 -10.28 -15.06
C VAL A 243 -12.83 -10.95 -16.41
N SER A 244 -11.55 -11.10 -16.75
CA SER A 244 -11.13 -11.77 -17.99
C SER A 244 -11.47 -13.26 -17.97
N ALA A 245 -11.32 -13.92 -16.81
CA ALA A 245 -11.72 -15.31 -16.61
C ALA A 245 -13.25 -15.48 -16.68
N GLN A 246 -14.01 -14.56 -16.06
CA GLN A 246 -15.47 -14.55 -16.14
C GLN A 246 -15.97 -14.29 -17.57
N LEU A 247 -15.38 -13.35 -18.30
CA LEU A 247 -15.73 -13.07 -19.69
C LEU A 247 -15.40 -14.26 -20.58
N SER A 248 -14.25 -14.90 -20.38
CA SER A 248 -13.86 -16.11 -21.12
C SER A 248 -14.82 -17.27 -20.82
N GLY A 249 -15.21 -17.46 -19.56
CA GLY A 249 -16.20 -18.44 -19.14
C GLY A 249 -17.58 -18.17 -19.76
N PHE A 250 -18.04 -16.92 -19.70
CA PHE A 250 -19.30 -16.50 -20.33
C PHE A 250 -19.29 -16.77 -21.84
N VAL A 251 -18.21 -16.41 -22.56
CA VAL A 251 -18.09 -16.69 -23.99
C VAL A 251 -18.08 -18.20 -24.28
N ALA A 252 -17.40 -19.00 -23.45
CA ALA A 252 -17.37 -20.45 -23.60
C ALA A 252 -18.74 -21.09 -23.37
N ASP A 253 -19.47 -20.67 -22.34
CA ASP A 253 -20.83 -21.13 -22.07
C ASP A 253 -21.79 -20.74 -23.19
N ASN A 254 -21.67 -19.51 -23.68
CA ASN A 254 -22.52 -19.02 -24.77
C ASN A 254 -22.25 -19.78 -26.09
N LYS A 255 -20.98 -20.12 -26.36
CA LYS A 255 -20.62 -20.96 -27.51
C LYS A 255 -21.16 -22.38 -27.38
N ARG A 256 -21.18 -22.95 -26.16
CA ARG A 256 -21.76 -24.26 -25.87
C ARG A 256 -23.28 -24.28 -26.06
N GLU A 257 -23.95 -23.19 -25.68
CA GLU A 257 -25.41 -23.07 -25.81
C GLU A 257 -25.86 -22.76 -27.24
N PHE A 258 -25.14 -21.90 -27.96
CA PHE A 258 -25.48 -21.54 -29.34
C PHE A 258 -24.97 -22.48 -30.41
N GLY A 259 -23.95 -23.31 -30.14
CA GLY A 259 -23.45 -24.31 -31.09
C GLY A 259 -24.55 -25.21 -31.65
N PRO A 260 -25.37 -25.87 -30.81
CA PRO A 260 -26.48 -26.69 -31.27
C PRO A 260 -27.57 -25.92 -32.03
N ALA A 261 -27.78 -24.64 -31.71
CA ALA A 261 -28.77 -23.80 -32.41
C ALA A 261 -28.29 -23.42 -33.81
N LEU A 262 -27.00 -23.08 -33.96
CA LEU A 262 -26.36 -22.80 -35.24
C LEU A 262 -26.28 -24.05 -36.12
N GLU A 263 -26.01 -25.21 -35.53
CA GLU A 263 -26.01 -26.49 -36.24
C GLU A 263 -27.41 -26.85 -36.77
N LYS A 264 -28.45 -26.65 -35.95
CA LYS A 264 -29.85 -26.80 -36.38
C LYS A 264 -30.23 -25.79 -37.48
N LEU A 265 -29.76 -24.54 -37.39
CA LEU A 265 -30.02 -23.52 -38.40
C LEU A 265 -29.36 -23.88 -39.74
N ASN A 266 -28.12 -24.37 -39.71
CA ASN A 266 -27.43 -24.84 -40.90
C ASN A 266 -28.15 -26.04 -41.52
N LEU A 267 -28.61 -27.00 -40.72
CA LEU A 267 -29.42 -28.12 -41.21
C LEU A 267 -30.70 -27.65 -41.92
N VAL A 268 -31.38 -26.63 -41.38
CA VAL A 268 -32.56 -26.04 -42.02
C VAL A 268 -32.19 -25.32 -43.31
N MET A 269 -31.08 -24.57 -43.33
CA MET A 269 -30.58 -23.90 -44.54
C MET A 269 -30.17 -24.89 -45.62
N ASP A 270 -29.46 -25.95 -45.28
CA ASP A 270 -29.07 -27.00 -46.21
C ASP A 270 -30.30 -27.69 -46.78
N ASN A 271 -31.30 -28.01 -45.96
CA ASN A 271 -32.56 -28.60 -46.44
C ASN A 271 -33.33 -27.67 -47.39
N LEU A 272 -33.35 -26.36 -47.09
CA LEU A 272 -34.00 -25.36 -47.94
C LEU A 272 -33.23 -25.11 -49.24
N LEU A 273 -31.90 -25.16 -49.21
CA LEU A 273 -31.05 -25.05 -50.40
C LEU A 273 -31.15 -26.30 -51.28
N GLU A 274 -31.11 -27.50 -50.68
CA GLU A 274 -31.27 -28.78 -51.38
C GLU A 274 -32.64 -28.88 -52.06
N ARG A 275 -33.69 -28.36 -51.42
CA ARG A 275 -35.05 -28.35 -51.97
C ARG A 275 -35.39 -27.06 -52.71
N ARG A 276 -34.44 -26.14 -52.89
CA ARG A 276 -34.69 -24.80 -53.47
C ARG A 276 -35.39 -24.86 -54.82
N ASP A 277 -34.97 -25.78 -55.67
CA ASP A 277 -35.53 -25.89 -57.02
C ASP A 277 -36.96 -26.46 -56.98
N HIS A 278 -37.26 -27.36 -56.04
CA HIS A 278 -38.62 -27.87 -55.80
C HIS A 278 -39.54 -26.81 -55.18
N ILE A 279 -39.02 -26.01 -54.24
CA ILE A 279 -39.74 -24.87 -53.66
C ILE A 279 -40.01 -23.81 -54.73
N GLY A 280 -39.02 -23.52 -55.58
CA GLY A 280 -39.17 -22.61 -56.71
C GLY A 280 -40.21 -23.10 -57.73
N GLU A 281 -40.21 -24.39 -58.03
CA GLU A 281 -41.21 -25.03 -58.90
C GLU A 281 -42.62 -24.95 -58.28
N ALA A 282 -42.75 -25.24 -56.98
CA ALA A 282 -44.00 -25.13 -56.24
C ALA A 282 -44.52 -23.68 -56.21
N LEU A 283 -43.64 -22.70 -55.96
CA LEU A 283 -43.97 -21.27 -55.98
C LEU A 283 -44.36 -20.78 -57.38
N LYS A 284 -43.75 -21.30 -58.45
CA LYS A 284 -44.15 -20.99 -59.84
C LYS A 284 -45.53 -21.56 -60.18
N ARG A 285 -45.89 -22.71 -59.62
CA ARG A 285 -47.21 -23.36 -59.80
C ARG A 285 -48.29 -22.79 -58.87
N LEU A 286 -47.89 -21.99 -57.88
CA LEU A 286 -48.79 -21.42 -56.88
C LEU A 286 -49.77 -20.39 -57.46
N PRO A 287 -49.37 -19.43 -58.32
CA PRO A 287 -50.31 -18.51 -58.94
C PRO A 287 -51.36 -19.23 -59.81
N PRO A 288 -51.02 -20.16 -60.73
CA PRO A 288 -52.02 -20.92 -61.47
C PRO A 288 -52.98 -21.70 -60.56
N TYR A 289 -52.48 -22.30 -59.47
CA TYR A 289 -53.30 -23.03 -58.50
C TYR A 289 -54.21 -22.11 -57.68
N ALA A 290 -53.69 -20.96 -57.22
CA ALA A 290 -54.46 -19.95 -56.50
C ALA A 290 -55.50 -19.28 -57.40
N THR A 291 -55.18 -19.07 -58.68
CA THR A 291 -56.13 -18.61 -59.70
C THR A 291 -57.18 -19.69 -59.97
N ALA A 292 -56.82 -20.96 -60.12
CA ALA A 292 -57.79 -22.05 -60.29
C ALA A 292 -58.70 -22.20 -59.07
N LEU A 293 -58.18 -22.10 -57.85
CA LEU A 293 -58.98 -22.05 -56.62
C LEU A 293 -59.85 -20.79 -56.56
N GLY A 294 -59.30 -19.63 -56.90
CA GLY A 294 -60.01 -18.36 -56.94
C GLY A 294 -61.08 -18.32 -58.05
N GLU A 295 -60.91 -19.08 -59.11
CA GLU A 295 -61.86 -19.22 -60.22
C GLU A 295 -62.94 -20.25 -59.87
N VAL A 296 -62.59 -21.34 -59.17
CA VAL A 296 -63.56 -22.26 -58.55
C VAL A 296 -64.40 -21.57 -57.46
N VAL A 297 -63.80 -20.64 -56.69
CA VAL A 297 -64.49 -19.88 -55.64
C VAL A 297 -65.18 -18.61 -56.17
N GLY A 298 -64.70 -18.06 -57.29
CA GLY A 298 -65.14 -16.78 -57.88
C GLY A 298 -66.12 -16.91 -59.04
N SER A 299 -66.24 -18.08 -59.68
CA SER A 299 -67.23 -18.34 -60.73
C SER A 299 -68.56 -18.89 -60.15
N GLY A 300 -69.33 -18.01 -59.51
CA GLY A 300 -70.79 -18.12 -59.44
C GLY A 300 -71.41 -18.84 -58.22
N PRO A 301 -72.71 -18.57 -57.93
CA PRO A 301 -73.35 -18.95 -56.67
C PRO A 301 -73.69 -20.45 -56.63
N GLY A 302 -73.04 -21.18 -55.71
CA GLY A 302 -73.32 -22.59 -55.40
C GLY A 302 -72.39 -23.57 -56.11
N PHE A 303 -71.34 -24.00 -55.40
CA PHE A 303 -70.38 -25.06 -55.75
C PHE A 303 -71.04 -26.27 -56.48
N GLN A 304 -70.62 -26.57 -57.72
CA GLN A 304 -70.99 -27.80 -58.43
C GLN A 304 -69.77 -28.72 -58.55
N ILE A 305 -69.74 -29.76 -57.72
CA ILE A 305 -68.77 -30.86 -57.82
C ILE A 305 -69.32 -31.85 -58.86
N ASN A 306 -68.70 -31.89 -60.04
CA ASN A 306 -69.02 -32.88 -61.07
C ASN A 306 -68.28 -34.20 -60.75
N LEU A 307 -68.89 -35.06 -59.94
CA LEU A 307 -68.42 -36.41 -59.66
C LEU A 307 -68.87 -37.35 -60.79
N TYR A 308 -67.90 -37.82 -61.58
CA TYR A 308 -68.12 -38.77 -62.66
C TYR A 308 -68.73 -40.08 -62.11
N GLY A 309 -69.96 -40.44 -62.53
CA GLY A 309 -70.63 -41.69 -62.13
C GLY A 309 -71.94 -41.55 -61.34
N LEU A 310 -72.43 -40.33 -61.08
CA LEU A 310 -73.76 -40.11 -60.51
C LEU A 310 -74.83 -39.95 -61.62
N PRO A 311 -75.98 -40.64 -61.53
CA PRO A 311 -77.09 -40.42 -62.46
C PRO A 311 -77.62 -38.97 -62.35
N PRO A 312 -78.19 -38.41 -63.43
CA PRO A 312 -78.62 -37.00 -63.47
C PRO A 312 -79.55 -36.64 -62.30
N ALA A 313 -79.49 -35.39 -61.84
CA ALA A 313 -80.10 -34.91 -60.60
C ALA A 313 -81.59 -35.25 -60.42
N THR A 314 -82.32 -35.38 -61.51
CA THR A 314 -83.75 -35.76 -61.51
C THR A 314 -83.97 -37.21 -61.07
N LEU A 315 -83.03 -38.12 -61.37
CA LEU A 315 -83.07 -39.50 -60.92
C LEU A 315 -82.64 -39.64 -59.45
N SER A 316 -81.70 -38.81 -58.99
CA SER A 316 -81.27 -38.84 -57.59
C SER A 316 -82.32 -38.25 -56.65
N GLU A 317 -83.08 -37.22 -57.05
CA GLU A 317 -84.22 -36.70 -56.30
C GLU A 317 -85.32 -37.76 -56.11
N VAL A 318 -85.70 -38.47 -57.18
CA VAL A 318 -86.71 -39.54 -57.09
C VAL A 318 -86.25 -40.65 -56.14
N LEU A 319 -84.98 -41.07 -56.21
CA LEU A 319 -84.45 -42.11 -55.32
C LEU A 319 -84.39 -41.66 -53.85
N LEU A 320 -84.05 -40.39 -53.60
CA LEU A 320 -84.05 -39.81 -52.26
C LEU A 320 -85.47 -39.70 -51.68
N ASP A 321 -86.44 -39.21 -52.46
CA ASP A 321 -87.83 -39.09 -52.01
C ASP A 321 -88.48 -40.47 -51.81
N THR A 322 -88.11 -41.47 -52.62
CA THR A 322 -88.58 -42.87 -52.43
C THR A 322 -88.09 -43.44 -51.10
N TYR A 323 -86.89 -43.06 -50.65
CA TYR A 323 -86.29 -43.56 -49.41
C TYR A 323 -86.76 -42.78 -48.17
N PHE A 324 -86.96 -41.46 -48.27
CA PHE A 324 -87.23 -40.59 -47.12
C PHE A 324 -88.69 -40.09 -47.02
N GLN A 325 -89.47 -40.05 -48.10
CA GLN A 325 -90.85 -39.54 -48.12
C GLN A 325 -91.77 -40.37 -49.05
N PRO A 326 -92.03 -41.66 -48.74
CA PRO A 326 -92.74 -42.57 -49.65
C PRO A 326 -94.21 -42.18 -49.93
N GLY A 327 -94.80 -41.25 -49.18
CA GLY A 327 -96.18 -40.79 -49.34
C GLY A 327 -96.41 -39.61 -50.28
N LYS A 328 -95.38 -39.11 -50.98
CA LYS A 328 -95.46 -37.93 -51.87
C LYS A 328 -95.12 -38.23 -53.34
N LEU A 329 -95.23 -39.49 -53.75
CA LEU A 329 -95.04 -39.85 -55.15
C LEU A 329 -96.22 -39.33 -55.99
N PRO A 330 -95.99 -38.79 -57.20
CA PRO A 330 -97.07 -38.44 -58.11
C PRO A 330 -97.82 -39.71 -58.52
N ASP A 331 -99.15 -39.69 -58.42
CA ASP A 331 -100.02 -40.87 -58.66
C ASP A 331 -99.93 -41.41 -60.10
N SER A 332 -99.35 -40.66 -61.06
CA SER A 332 -99.04 -41.17 -62.39
C SER A 332 -97.96 -40.37 -63.12
N LEU A 333 -97.30 -41.02 -64.08
CA LEU A 333 -96.25 -40.46 -64.96
C LEU A 333 -96.75 -39.27 -65.82
N ALA A 334 -98.07 -39.13 -65.97
CA ALA A 334 -98.70 -38.05 -66.73
C ALA A 334 -98.64 -36.70 -66.01
N ASP A 335 -98.63 -36.67 -64.67
CA ASP A 335 -98.57 -35.42 -63.88
C ASP A 335 -97.14 -34.83 -63.87
N TYR A 336 -96.13 -35.71 -63.87
CA TYR A 336 -94.72 -35.31 -63.96
C TYR A 336 -94.39 -34.56 -65.26
N LEU A 337 -95.01 -34.97 -66.38
CA LEU A 337 -94.73 -34.38 -67.70
C LEU A 337 -95.50 -33.07 -67.97
N ARG A 338 -96.56 -32.75 -67.21
CA ARG A 338 -97.29 -31.47 -67.35
C ARG A 338 -96.49 -30.26 -66.86
N GLY A 339 -95.63 -30.42 -65.86
CA GLY A 339 -94.84 -29.33 -65.28
C GLY A 339 -93.79 -28.74 -66.23
N PHE A 340 -93.44 -29.44 -67.32
CA PHE A 340 -92.33 -29.07 -68.20
C PHE A 340 -92.69 -28.33 -69.50
N ILE A 341 -93.98 -28.10 -69.84
CA ILE A 341 -94.39 -27.67 -71.20
C ILE A 341 -94.98 -26.24 -71.29
N SER A 342 -95.15 -25.48 -70.22
CA SER A 342 -95.75 -24.14 -70.27
C SER A 342 -94.74 -22.99 -70.09
N GLU A 343 -94.18 -22.47 -71.18
CA GLU A 343 -94.49 -21.12 -71.71
C GLU A 343 -93.52 -20.68 -72.83
N ARG A 344 -94.11 -20.01 -73.82
CA ARG A 344 -93.62 -19.79 -75.19
C ARG A 344 -92.67 -18.60 -75.32
N LEU A 345 -91.65 -18.76 -76.18
CA LEU A 345 -90.85 -17.67 -76.75
C LEU A 345 -91.71 -16.61 -77.45
N ILE A 346 -91.56 -15.33 -77.07
CA ILE A 346 -92.00 -14.17 -77.86
C ILE A 346 -90.75 -13.43 -78.34
N ILE A 347 -90.45 -13.54 -79.63
CA ILE A 347 -89.33 -12.83 -80.29
C ILE A 347 -89.91 -11.56 -80.93
N ARG A 348 -89.40 -10.37 -80.56
CA ARG A 348 -89.62 -9.12 -81.31
C ARG A 348 -88.29 -8.66 -81.92
N PRO A 349 -88.21 -8.41 -83.24
CA PRO A 349 -86.98 -7.97 -83.89
C PRO A 349 -86.72 -6.46 -83.72
N LYS A 350 -85.42 -6.12 -83.67
CA LYS A 350 -84.83 -4.77 -83.64
C LYS A 350 -84.97 -4.09 -85.02
N SER A 351 -85.11 -2.78 -85.04
CA SER A 351 -84.98 -1.93 -86.24
C SER A 351 -83.85 -0.91 -86.03
N PRO A 352 -83.29 -0.36 -87.13
CA PRO A 352 -81.85 -0.21 -87.37
C PRO A 352 -81.15 0.96 -86.66
#